data_AF-A0A9E3NSL6-F1
#
_entry.id   AF-A0A9E3NSL6-F1
#
_cell.length_a   1.000
_cell.length_b   1.000
_cell.length_c   1.000
_cell.angle_alpha   90.00
_cell.angle_beta   90.00
_cell.angle_gamma   90.00
#
_symmetry.space_group_name_H-M   'P 1'
#
loop_
_entity.id
_entity.type
_entity.pdbx_description
1 polymer ?
#
loop_
_entity_poly.entity_id
_entity_poly.type
_entity_poly.pdbx_seq_one_letter_code
_entity_poly.pdbx_strand_id
1 'polypeptide(L)'
;MRSHLVLRLSRASLARRDVVTRLLARLDARHGGWLALVHAFAFKDDELAFARALAARTHLWIYRVNQRAFGGDFVVVDVSMPDPSRRVAIAVDLKRGRDVRADRAGIQMQHATSALAEIARAGVVGAECAPRYLTGDARLVLGAIDGVIARGRPLTRPRRRWAGLRA
;
A
#
# COMPACT_ATOMS: atom_id res chain seq x y z
N MET A 1 -12.16 8.85 -18.02
CA MET A 1 -11.16 8.89 -16.92
C MET A 1 -10.62 7.49 -16.69
N ARG A 2 -9.30 7.28 -16.71
CA ARG A 2 -8.71 6.01 -16.28
C ARG A 2 -8.79 5.95 -14.75
N SER A 3 -9.54 5.00 -14.22
CA SER A 3 -9.68 4.84 -12.77
C SER A 3 -8.40 4.20 -12.20
N HIS A 4 -7.81 4.82 -11.17
CA HIS A 4 -6.62 4.31 -10.48
C HIS A 4 -7.01 3.35 -9.35
N LEU A 5 -8.09 2.60 -9.58
CA LEU A 5 -8.74 1.70 -8.63
C LEU A 5 -7.70 0.98 -7.77
N VAL A 6 -7.83 1.22 -6.47
CA VAL A 6 -7.11 0.50 -5.43
C VAL A 6 -8.01 -0.55 -4.79
N LEU A 7 -7.46 -1.73 -4.58
CA LEU A 7 -8.17 -2.85 -3.97
C LEU A 7 -7.51 -3.20 -2.65
N ARG A 8 -8.21 -2.96 -1.54
CA ARG A 8 -7.70 -3.31 -0.20
C ARG A 8 -7.62 -4.83 -0.05
N LEU A 9 -6.42 -5.32 0.27
CA LEU A 9 -6.13 -6.72 0.50
C LEU A 9 -6.08 -6.99 2.00
N SER A 10 -7.19 -7.48 2.55
CA SER A 10 -7.20 -7.89 3.97
C SER A 10 -6.48 -9.23 4.15
N ARG A 11 -5.98 -9.48 5.36
CA ARG A 11 -5.44 -10.81 5.75
C ARG A 11 -6.45 -11.93 5.49
N ALA A 12 -7.72 -11.71 5.85
CA ALA A 12 -8.79 -12.67 5.62
C ALA A 12 -9.01 -12.95 4.12
N SER A 13 -8.88 -11.93 3.27
CA SER A 13 -8.93 -12.09 1.82
C SER A 13 -7.76 -12.94 1.32
N LEU A 14 -6.53 -12.58 1.68
CA LEU A 14 -5.29 -13.22 1.19
C LEU A 14 -5.07 -14.65 1.70
N ALA A 15 -5.69 -15.03 2.82
CA ALA A 15 -5.67 -16.40 3.34
C ALA A 15 -6.42 -17.39 2.43
N ARG A 16 -7.34 -16.89 1.58
CA ARG A 16 -8.11 -17.74 0.69
C ARG A 16 -7.33 -18.12 -0.56
N ARG A 17 -7.55 -19.34 -1.07
CA ARG A 17 -6.99 -19.78 -2.37
C ARG A 17 -7.66 -19.07 -3.55
N ASP A 18 -8.94 -18.71 -3.43
CA ASP A 18 -9.75 -18.07 -4.47
C ASP A 18 -9.79 -16.53 -4.37
N VAL A 19 -8.81 -15.92 -3.70
CA VAL A 19 -8.82 -14.49 -3.36
C VAL A 19 -8.96 -13.57 -4.58
N VAL A 20 -8.20 -13.85 -5.64
CA VAL A 20 -8.21 -13.05 -6.87
C VAL A 20 -9.59 -13.11 -7.51
N THR A 21 -10.11 -14.32 -7.74
CA THR A 21 -11.44 -14.54 -8.32
C THR A 21 -12.55 -13.83 -7.54
N ARG A 22 -12.53 -13.89 -6.20
CA ARG A 22 -13.56 -13.24 -5.38
C ARG A 22 -13.46 -11.72 -5.37
N LEU A 23 -12.26 -11.17 -5.32
CA LEU A 23 -12.07 -9.72 -5.34
C LEU A 23 -12.50 -9.16 -6.70
N LEU A 24 -12.17 -9.86 -7.78
CA LEU A 24 -12.60 -9.51 -9.14
C LEU A 24 -14.11 -9.62 -9.31
N ALA A 25 -14.76 -10.66 -8.76
CA ALA A 25 -16.22 -10.82 -8.88
C ALA A 25 -16.99 -9.68 -8.21
N ARG A 26 -16.48 -9.18 -7.07
CA ARG A 26 -17.06 -8.02 -6.39
C ARG A 26 -16.89 -6.72 -7.17
N LEU A 27 -15.79 -6.59 -7.93
CA LEU A 27 -15.54 -5.43 -8.78
C LEU A 27 -16.33 -5.50 -10.09
N ASP A 28 -16.46 -6.70 -10.67
CA ASP A 28 -17.22 -6.93 -11.90
C ASP A 28 -18.70 -6.63 -11.71
N ALA A 29 -19.29 -7.05 -10.58
CA ALA A 29 -20.66 -6.68 -10.20
C ALA A 29 -20.89 -5.16 -10.10
N ARG A 30 -19.83 -4.35 -9.98
CA ARG A 30 -19.92 -2.88 -9.84
C ARG A 30 -19.57 -2.12 -11.11
N HIS A 31 -18.72 -2.71 -11.97
CA HIS A 31 -18.13 -2.00 -13.10
C HIS A 31 -18.35 -2.67 -14.45
N GLY A 32 -18.74 -3.96 -14.46
CA GLY A 32 -18.76 -4.80 -15.65
C GLY A 32 -17.37 -5.05 -16.25
N GLY A 33 -17.20 -6.17 -16.96
CA GLY A 33 -15.99 -6.45 -17.72
C GLY A 33 -14.92 -7.25 -16.97
N TRP A 34 -15.28 -8.46 -16.54
CA TRP A 34 -14.42 -9.46 -15.90
C TRP A 34 -12.99 -9.53 -16.45
N LEU A 35 -12.82 -9.71 -17.77
CA LEU A 35 -11.51 -9.84 -18.41
C LEU A 35 -10.64 -8.60 -18.19
N ALA A 36 -11.22 -7.40 -18.28
CA ALA A 36 -10.50 -6.15 -18.05
C ALA A 36 -10.01 -6.04 -16.60
N LEU A 37 -10.82 -6.51 -15.64
CA LEU A 37 -10.47 -6.53 -14.23
C LEU A 37 -9.40 -7.59 -13.91
N VAL A 38 -9.47 -8.78 -14.52
CA VAL A 38 -8.41 -9.81 -14.43
C VAL A 38 -7.08 -9.21 -14.87
N HIS A 39 -7.04 -8.58 -16.04
CA HIS A 39 -5.82 -7.94 -16.55
C HIS A 39 -5.33 -6.76 -15.69
N ALA A 40 -6.22 -6.11 -14.94
CA ALA A 40 -5.86 -4.98 -14.08
C ALA A 40 -5.29 -5.41 -12.71
N PHE A 41 -5.76 -6.54 -12.15
CA PHE A 41 -5.49 -6.91 -10.76
C PHE A 41 -4.93 -8.32 -10.55
N ALA A 42 -4.73 -9.12 -11.60
CA ALA A 42 -4.09 -10.42 -11.47
C ALA A 42 -2.75 -10.30 -10.74
N PHE A 43 -2.48 -11.25 -9.84
CA PHE A 43 -1.19 -11.36 -9.15
C PHE A 43 -0.26 -12.23 -9.97
N LYS A 44 1.02 -11.88 -9.99
CA LYS A 44 2.09 -12.84 -10.26
C LYS A 44 2.42 -13.62 -8.97
N ASP A 45 2.99 -14.80 -9.10
CA ASP A 45 3.25 -15.68 -7.94
C ASP A 45 4.05 -14.99 -6.82
N ASP A 46 5.08 -14.24 -7.21
CA ASP A 46 5.97 -13.46 -6.35
C ASP A 46 5.19 -12.38 -5.57
N GLU A 47 4.23 -11.73 -6.25
CA GLU A 47 3.42 -10.64 -5.71
C GLU A 47 2.42 -11.13 -4.67
N LEU A 48 1.85 -12.33 -4.86
CA LEU A 48 0.92 -12.91 -3.89
C LEU A 48 1.65 -13.33 -2.61
N ALA A 49 2.82 -13.95 -2.73
CA ALA A 49 3.65 -14.29 -1.58
C ALA A 49 4.07 -13.02 -0.80
N PHE A 50 4.47 -11.98 -1.52
CA PHE A 50 4.79 -10.67 -0.95
C PHE A 50 3.59 -10.06 -0.19
N ALA A 51 2.42 -10.01 -0.81
CA ALA A 51 1.21 -9.46 -0.19
C ALA A 51 0.80 -10.24 1.06
N ARG A 52 0.91 -11.58 1.04
CA ARG A 52 0.65 -12.43 2.21
C ARG A 52 1.62 -12.15 3.35
N ALA A 53 2.91 -12.03 3.05
CA ALA A 53 3.93 -11.74 4.06
C ALA A 53 3.69 -10.38 4.74
N LEU A 54 3.30 -9.36 3.97
CA LEU A 54 2.91 -8.07 4.54
C LEU A 54 1.62 -8.14 5.36
N ALA A 55 0.63 -8.89 4.90
CA ALA A 55 -0.68 -8.96 5.57
C ALA A 55 -0.63 -9.70 6.91
N ALA A 56 0.46 -10.46 7.16
CA ALA A 56 0.74 -11.01 8.48
C ALA A 56 1.05 -9.90 9.52
N ARG A 57 1.53 -8.74 9.07
CA ARG A 57 1.79 -7.56 9.91
C ARG A 57 0.49 -6.77 10.08
N THR A 58 -0.14 -6.86 11.24
CA THR A 58 -1.49 -6.32 11.50
C THR A 58 -1.59 -4.80 11.43
N HIS A 59 -0.47 -4.10 11.59
CA HIS A 59 -0.39 -2.64 11.48
C HIS A 59 -0.19 -2.15 10.03
N LEU A 60 -0.09 -3.06 9.05
CA LEU A 60 0.03 -2.69 7.64
C LEU A 60 -1.26 -3.00 6.90
N TRP A 61 -1.78 -2.00 6.20
CA TRP A 61 -2.84 -2.19 5.21
C TRP A 61 -2.25 -2.17 3.81
N ILE A 62 -2.68 -3.10 2.98
CA ILE A 62 -2.12 -3.28 1.63
C ILE A 62 -3.22 -3.04 0.62
N TYR A 63 -2.87 -2.34 -0.43
CA TYR A 63 -3.74 -2.03 -1.55
C TYR A 63 -3.06 -2.52 -2.82
N ARG A 64 -3.73 -3.38 -3.59
CA ARG A 64 -3.33 -3.68 -4.95
C ARG A 64 -3.70 -2.49 -5.83
N VAL A 65 -2.76 -1.99 -6.62
CA VAL A 65 -3.02 -0.93 -7.58
C VAL A 65 -3.37 -1.57 -8.93
N ASN A 66 -4.27 -0.95 -9.68
CA ASN A 66 -4.52 -1.32 -11.07
C ASN A 66 -3.20 -1.23 -11.88
N GLN A 67 -2.70 -2.37 -12.37
CA GLN A 67 -1.41 -2.46 -13.08
C GLN A 67 -1.38 -1.61 -14.37
N ARG A 68 -2.54 -1.35 -14.98
CA ARG A 68 -2.64 -0.51 -16.20
C ARG A 68 -2.59 0.98 -15.90
N ALA A 69 -2.60 1.35 -14.62
CA ALA A 69 -2.69 2.72 -14.17
C ALA A 69 -1.34 3.31 -13.77
N PHE A 70 -0.22 2.62 -13.99
CA PHE A 70 1.16 3.10 -13.68
C PHE A 70 1.31 3.69 -12.26
N GLY A 71 0.70 3.05 -11.27
CA GLY A 71 0.79 3.45 -9.86
C GLY A 71 1.65 2.53 -8.98
N GLY A 72 2.44 1.65 -9.60
CA GLY A 72 3.15 0.54 -8.96
C GLY A 72 2.31 -0.73 -8.86
N ASP A 73 2.82 -1.71 -8.13
CA ASP A 73 2.13 -2.95 -7.84
C ASP A 73 1.23 -2.83 -6.60
N PHE A 74 1.71 -2.11 -5.58
CA PHE A 74 1.01 -1.97 -4.31
C PHE A 74 1.13 -0.56 -3.72
N VAL A 75 0.17 -0.20 -2.88
CA VAL A 75 0.36 0.82 -1.84
C VAL A 75 0.26 0.15 -0.47
N VAL A 76 1.24 0.36 0.38
CA VAL A 76 1.30 -0.13 1.75
C VAL A 76 1.15 1.06 2.70
N VAL A 77 0.23 0.97 3.66
CA VAL A 77 -0.01 2.01 4.65
C VAL A 77 0.28 1.47 6.04
N ASP A 78 1.16 2.15 6.77
CA ASP A 78 1.32 1.95 8.21
C ASP A 78 0.17 2.63 8.95
N VAL A 79 -0.73 1.82 9.51
CA VAL A 79 -1.91 2.27 10.28
C VAL A 79 -1.70 2.18 11.79
N SER A 80 -0.46 2.02 12.26
CA SER A 80 -0.15 2.06 13.70
C SER A 80 -0.48 3.40 14.35
N MET A 81 -0.48 4.50 13.59
CA MET A 81 -0.95 5.81 14.05
C MET A 81 -2.48 5.92 13.88
N PRO A 82 -3.24 6.26 14.94
CA PRO A 82 -4.69 6.37 14.83
C PRO A 82 -5.11 7.53 13.92
N ASP A 83 -4.38 8.65 13.98
CA ASP A 83 -4.59 9.84 13.16
C ASP A 83 -4.14 9.60 11.70
N PRO A 84 -5.06 9.66 10.70
CA PRO A 84 -4.73 9.46 9.29
C PRO A 84 -3.67 10.40 8.74
N SER A 85 -3.59 11.64 9.23
CA SER A 85 -2.61 12.64 8.76
C SER A 85 -1.17 12.28 9.12
N ARG A 86 -0.97 11.34 10.06
CA ARG A 86 0.33 10.91 10.57
C ARG A 86 0.75 9.53 10.09
N ARG A 87 -0.08 8.87 9.28
CA ARG A 87 0.21 7.56 8.72
C ARG A 87 1.18 7.67 7.55
N VAL A 88 2.01 6.66 7.38
CA VAL A 88 3.01 6.59 6.30
C VAL A 88 2.46 5.70 5.20
N ALA A 89 2.49 6.19 3.96
CA ALA A 89 2.16 5.41 2.77
C ALA A 89 3.40 5.16 1.91
N ILE A 90 3.52 3.95 1.37
CA ILE A 90 4.62 3.50 0.53
C ILE A 90 4.01 2.92 -0.76
N ALA A 91 4.31 3.54 -1.90
CA ALA A 91 4.10 2.94 -3.21
C ALA A 91 5.23 1.96 -3.51
N VAL A 92 4.87 0.75 -3.91
CA VAL A 92 5.78 -0.36 -4.13
C VAL A 92 5.67 -0.84 -5.58
N ASP A 93 6.82 -1.01 -6.23
CA ASP A 93 6.95 -1.60 -7.56
C ASP A 93 7.93 -2.79 -7.49
N LEU A 94 7.44 -4.01 -7.71
CA LEU A 94 8.26 -5.21 -7.57
C LEU A 94 9.01 -5.50 -8.86
N LYS A 95 10.31 -5.75 -8.73
CA LYS A 95 11.22 -6.10 -9.82
C LYS A 95 12.05 -7.31 -9.41
N ARG A 96 11.75 -8.46 -9.98
CA ARG A 96 12.44 -9.72 -9.68
C ARG A 96 13.96 -9.58 -9.85
N GLY A 97 14.70 -9.99 -8.82
CA GLY A 97 16.17 -10.02 -8.82
C GLY A 97 16.84 -8.64 -8.87
N ARG A 98 16.13 -7.55 -8.56
CA ARG A 98 16.72 -6.21 -8.49
C ARG A 98 16.97 -5.78 -7.05
N ASP A 99 18.03 -5.01 -6.84
CA ASP A 99 18.30 -4.35 -5.57
C ASP A 99 17.19 -3.35 -5.20
N VAL A 100 17.05 -3.09 -3.89
CA VAL A 100 16.08 -2.12 -3.39
C VAL A 100 16.54 -0.71 -3.65
N ARG A 101 15.64 0.12 -4.16
CA ARG A 101 15.82 1.56 -4.27
C ARG A 101 14.66 2.30 -3.63
N ALA A 102 14.98 3.39 -2.95
CA ALA A 102 14.03 4.25 -2.24
C ALA A 102 13.77 5.56 -3.00
N ASP A 103 13.56 5.44 -4.31
CA ASP A 103 13.34 6.54 -5.24
C ASP A 103 12.19 6.23 -6.19
N ARG A 104 11.70 7.27 -6.88
CA ARG A 104 10.69 7.12 -7.91
C ARG A 104 11.34 6.61 -9.20
N ALA A 105 11.79 5.36 -9.19
CA ALA A 105 12.46 4.76 -10.34
C ALA A 105 11.45 4.33 -11.41
N GLY A 106 11.15 5.23 -12.34
CA GLY A 106 10.57 4.89 -13.65
C GLY A 106 9.08 5.20 -13.85
N ILE A 107 8.64 4.95 -15.09
CA ILE A 107 7.30 5.27 -15.60
C ILE A 107 6.19 4.58 -14.79
N GLN A 108 6.49 3.42 -14.19
CA GLN A 108 5.49 2.57 -13.53
C GLN A 108 4.93 3.13 -12.22
N MET A 109 5.50 4.21 -11.67
CA MET A 109 4.99 4.90 -10.46
C MET A 109 4.58 6.37 -10.75
N GLN A 110 4.33 6.72 -12.01
CA GLN A 110 3.90 8.06 -12.41
C GLN A 110 2.55 8.48 -11.80
N HIS A 111 1.69 7.51 -11.45
CA HIS A 111 0.38 7.79 -10.89
C HIS A 111 0.18 7.22 -9.48
N ALA A 112 1.27 6.95 -8.76
CA ALA A 112 1.22 6.53 -7.36
C ALA A 112 0.46 7.54 -6.47
N THR A 113 0.61 8.84 -6.72
CA THR A 113 -0.13 9.89 -6.01
C THR A 113 -1.63 9.81 -6.28
N SER A 114 -2.05 9.47 -7.50
CA SER A 114 -3.46 9.28 -7.83
C SER A 114 -4.07 8.08 -7.10
N ALA A 115 -3.33 6.96 -7.05
CA ALA A 115 -3.73 5.79 -6.26
C ALA A 115 -3.83 6.12 -4.77
N LEU A 116 -2.88 6.88 -4.23
CA LEU A 116 -2.91 7.33 -2.84
C LEU A 116 -4.06 8.30 -2.56
N ALA A 117 -4.43 9.16 -3.50
CA ALA A 117 -5.58 10.04 -3.37
C ALA A 117 -6.90 9.25 -3.23
N GLU A 118 -7.02 8.07 -3.85
CA GLU A 118 -8.18 7.19 -3.62
C GLU A 118 -8.22 6.66 -2.18
N ILE A 119 -7.06 6.28 -1.65
CA ILE A 119 -6.88 5.80 -0.27
C ILE A 119 -7.16 6.93 0.73
N ALA A 120 -6.74 8.16 0.42
CA ALA A 120 -7.01 9.36 1.21
C ALA A 120 -8.52 9.68 1.24
N ARG A 121 -9.21 9.60 0.10
CA ARG A 121 -10.68 9.76 0.03
C ARG A 121 -11.44 8.74 0.87
N ALA A 122 -10.86 7.55 1.10
CA ALA A 122 -11.41 6.55 2.01
C ALA A 122 -11.06 6.80 3.50
N GLY A 123 -10.40 7.93 3.84
CA GLY A 123 -10.05 8.32 5.21
C GLY A 123 -8.88 7.53 5.82
N VAL A 124 -8.12 6.79 4.99
CA VAL A 124 -7.06 5.91 5.49
C VAL A 124 -5.75 6.64 5.71
N VAL A 125 -5.49 7.70 4.95
CA VAL A 125 -4.37 8.63 5.13
C VAL A 125 -4.88 10.07 5.00
N GLY A 126 -4.11 11.05 5.43
CA GLY A 126 -4.42 12.46 5.20
C GLY A 126 -4.40 12.84 3.71
N ALA A 127 -5.15 13.88 3.34
CA ALA A 127 -5.22 14.37 1.96
C ALA A 127 -3.84 14.80 1.41
N GLU A 128 -3.01 15.38 2.27
CA GLU A 128 -1.64 15.83 1.94
C GLU A 128 -0.58 14.72 2.05
N CYS A 129 -0.99 13.46 2.25
CA CYS A 129 -0.05 12.35 2.34
C CYS A 129 0.67 12.16 1.00
N ALA A 130 1.99 12.26 1.00
CA ALA A 130 2.82 11.95 -0.15
C ALA A 130 3.33 10.50 -0.07
N PRO A 131 3.27 9.72 -1.17
CA PRO A 131 3.79 8.36 -1.14
C PRO A 131 5.32 8.39 -1.05
N ARG A 132 5.86 7.50 -0.23
CA ARG A 132 7.26 7.07 -0.32
C ARG A 132 7.37 5.98 -1.36
N TYR A 133 8.53 5.83 -1.96
CA TYR A 133 8.72 4.87 -3.05
C TYR A 133 9.68 3.76 -2.62
N LEU A 134 9.33 2.52 -2.99
CA LEU A 134 10.21 1.38 -2.92
C LEU A 134 10.09 0.57 -4.22
N THR A 135 11.21 0.32 -4.86
CA THR A 135 11.30 -0.66 -5.96
C THR A 135 12.33 -1.71 -5.63
N GLY A 136 12.16 -2.94 -6.14
CA GLY A 136 13.16 -3.99 -6.04
C GLY A 136 12.55 -5.38 -5.93
N ASP A 137 13.40 -6.37 -5.64
CA ASP A 137 12.97 -7.74 -5.40
C ASP A 137 12.05 -7.84 -4.18
N ALA A 138 11.02 -8.67 -4.28
CA ALA A 138 10.00 -8.84 -3.24
C ALA A 138 10.60 -9.11 -1.84
N ARG A 139 11.64 -9.95 -1.75
CA ARG A 139 12.25 -10.30 -0.46
C ARG A 139 12.98 -9.11 0.15
N LEU A 140 13.73 -8.39 -0.68
CA LEU A 140 14.51 -7.23 -0.23
C LEU A 140 13.59 -6.06 0.13
N VAL A 141 12.56 -5.79 -0.68
CA VAL A 141 11.54 -4.76 -0.40
C VAL A 141 10.84 -5.04 0.92
N LEU A 142 10.47 -6.31 1.18
CA LEU A 142 9.83 -6.71 2.43
C LEU A 142 10.69 -6.41 3.68
N GLY A 143 12.01 -6.56 3.57
CA GLY A 143 12.95 -6.18 4.63
C GLY A 143 13.14 -4.68 4.78
N ALA A 144 12.98 -3.91 3.69
CA ALA A 144 13.20 -2.46 3.70
C ALA A 144 12.01 -1.64 4.23
N ILE A 145 10.80 -2.20 4.24
CA ILE A 145 9.56 -1.48 4.60
C ILE A 145 9.63 -0.84 5.98
N ASP A 146 10.11 -1.56 6.99
CA ASP A 146 10.15 -1.04 8.37
C ASP A 146 11.11 0.16 8.50
N GLY A 147 12.24 0.12 7.78
CA GLY A 147 13.18 1.25 7.72
C GLY A 147 12.58 2.50 7.07
N VAL A 148 11.74 2.33 6.04
CA VAL A 148 11.03 3.45 5.40
C VAL A 148 9.95 4.02 6.32
N ILE A 149 9.23 3.16 7.05
CA ILE A 149 8.23 3.58 8.05
C ILE A 149 8.91 4.37 9.17
N ALA A 150 10.01 3.86 9.73
CA ALA A 150 10.73 4.51 10.81
C ALA A 150 11.20 5.93 10.45
N ARG A 151 11.73 6.11 9.22
CA ARG A 151 12.13 7.44 8.69
C ARG A 151 10.94 8.38 8.41
N GLY A 152 9.71 7.90 8.50
CA GLY A 152 8.51 8.65 8.10
C GLY A 152 7.59 9.04 9.21
N ARG A 153 7.83 8.50 10.39
CA ARG A 153 7.10 8.94 11.57
C ARG A 153 7.58 10.35 11.94
N PRO A 154 6.65 11.28 12.22
CA PRO A 154 7.00 12.54 12.87
C PRO A 154 7.78 12.21 14.15
N LEU A 155 8.88 12.92 14.40
CA LEU A 155 9.57 12.85 15.69
C LEU A 155 8.54 13.16 16.76
N THR A 156 8.16 12.16 17.54
CA THR A 156 7.30 12.39 18.70
C THR A 156 8.14 13.14 19.71
N ARG A 157 7.90 14.44 19.86
CA ARG A 157 8.41 15.14 21.06
C ARG A 157 7.84 14.39 22.26
N PRO A 158 8.66 13.97 23.23
CA PRO A 158 8.16 13.31 24.42
C PRO A 158 7.11 14.23 25.05
N ARG A 159 5.92 13.69 25.33
CA ARG A 159 4.90 14.40 26.11
C ARG A 159 5.58 14.82 27.40
N ARG A 160 5.80 16.13 27.60
CA ARG A 160 6.19 16.67 28.90
C ARG A 160 5.14 16.15 29.89
N ARG A 161 5.54 15.23 30.77
CA ARG A 161 4.77 14.93 31.97
C ARG A 161 4.67 16.24 32.71
N TRP A 162 3.47 16.80 32.80
CA TRP A 162 3.18 17.86 33.76
C TRP A 162 3.33 17.22 35.14
N ALA A 163 4.51 17.39 35.74
CA ALA A 163 4.71 17.23 37.17
C ALA A 163 3.92 18.33 37.87
N GLY A 164 3.37 17.97 39.02
CA GLY A 164 2.26 18.66 39.66
C GLY A 164 2.44 20.14 39.94
N LEU A 165 1.32 20.85 39.89
CA LEU A 165 1.04 21.97 40.77
C LEU A 165 -0.09 21.52 41.71
N ARG A 166 0.32 20.95 42.84
CA ARG A 166 -0.43 21.01 44.10
C ARG A 166 0.48 21.76 45.09
N ALA A 167 0.09 22.99 45.37
CA ALA A 167 0.17 23.73 46.63
C ALA A 167 -0.09 25.18 46.28
#